data_AF-A0A957S5B5-F1
#
_entry.id   AF-A0A957S5B5-F1
#
_cell.length_a   1.000
_cell.length_b   1.000
_cell.length_c   1.000
_cell.angle_alpha   90.00
_cell.angle_beta   90.00
_cell.angle_gamma   90.00
#
_symmetry.space_group_name_H-M   'P 1'
#
loop_
_entity.id
_entity.type
_entity.pdbx_description
1 polymer ?
#
loop_
_entity_poly.entity_id
_entity_poly.type
_entity_poly.pdbx_seq_one_letter_code
_entity_poly.pdbx_strand_id
1 'polypeptide(L)'
;MTETGAAPIDAARIVNERYRLQAADLHGRAVHAHIVNVSFQGVEELQVVLHVSGFLKPLVLTPAQRQALLQLMHGRVLEQWIAQPISLRPRRVDGVDTIEIAAMDSGKIALAFFKGSAQTSMQRVYNMLANRSTASATMNSYAVGLLILLVLSLLFGLAYLIDNPELWRAFLGQ
;
A
#
# COMPACT_ATOMS: atom_id res chain seq x y z
N MET A 1 41.10 20.63 -27.80
CA MET A 1 39.78 19.97 -27.77
C MET A 1 39.50 19.59 -26.33
N THR A 2 38.79 20.43 -25.60
CA THR A 2 38.41 20.20 -24.19
C THR A 2 37.09 19.47 -24.19
N GLU A 3 37.10 18.18 -23.85
CA GLU A 3 35.89 17.43 -23.57
C GLU A 3 35.20 18.05 -22.35
N THR A 4 34.08 18.73 -22.59
CA THR A 4 33.13 19.12 -21.55
C THR A 4 32.52 17.83 -20.98
N GLY A 5 33.16 17.27 -19.95
CA GLY A 5 32.60 16.15 -19.18
C GLY A 5 31.29 16.60 -18.54
N ALA A 6 30.17 16.11 -19.07
CA ALA A 6 28.86 16.33 -18.47
C ALA A 6 28.85 15.73 -17.06
N ALA A 7 28.53 16.55 -16.06
CA ALA A 7 28.40 16.09 -14.68
C ALA A 7 27.38 14.94 -14.61
N PRO A 8 27.63 13.90 -13.79
CA PRO A 8 26.73 12.77 -13.65
C PRO A 8 25.34 13.27 -13.25
N ILE A 9 24.35 12.94 -14.07
CA ILE A 9 22.96 13.25 -13.81
C ILE A 9 22.52 12.42 -12.61
N ASP A 10 22.29 13.07 -11.48
CA ASP A 10 21.78 12.43 -10.28
C ASP A 10 20.32 12.00 -10.51
N ALA A 11 20.13 10.74 -10.92
CA ALA A 11 18.84 10.16 -11.22
C ALA A 11 17.87 10.24 -10.02
N ALA A 12 18.37 10.17 -8.79
CA ALA A 12 17.54 10.29 -7.59
C ALA A 12 16.91 11.68 -7.48
N ARG A 13 17.68 12.72 -7.80
CA ARG A 13 17.18 14.11 -7.85
C ARG A 13 16.07 14.26 -8.89
N ILE A 14 16.27 13.75 -10.11
CA ILE A 14 15.26 13.82 -11.17
C ILE A 14 13.97 13.12 -10.75
N VAL A 15 14.07 11.95 -10.13
CA VAL A 15 12.90 11.19 -9.69
C VAL A 15 12.13 11.97 -8.62
N ASN A 16 12.84 12.52 -7.65
CA ASN A 16 12.23 13.30 -6.57
C ASN A 16 11.55 14.58 -7.08
N GLU A 17 12.16 15.29 -8.01
CA GLU A 17 11.60 16.55 -8.55
C GLU A 17 10.38 16.31 -9.46
N ARG A 18 10.40 15.25 -10.29
CA ARG A 18 9.35 15.03 -11.31
C ARG A 18 8.19 14.18 -10.83
N TYR A 19 8.44 13.16 -10.00
CA TYR A 19 7.43 12.15 -9.69
C TYR A 19 6.92 12.19 -8.24
N ARG A 20 7.44 13.07 -7.38
CA ARG A 20 6.94 13.24 -6.01
C ARG A 20 6.23 14.57 -5.84
N LEU A 21 5.24 14.59 -4.98
CA LEU A 21 4.51 15.81 -4.65
C LEU A 21 5.45 16.77 -3.92
N GLN A 22 5.62 17.96 -4.49
CA GLN A 22 6.46 19.03 -3.95
C GLN A 22 5.60 20.21 -3.47
N ALA A 23 6.15 21.05 -2.60
CA ALA A 23 5.46 22.25 -2.13
C ALA A 23 5.06 23.19 -3.28
N ALA A 24 5.85 23.23 -4.36
CA ALA A 24 5.55 23.99 -5.57
C ALA A 24 4.27 23.52 -6.28
N ASP A 25 3.93 22.22 -6.19
CA ASP A 25 2.71 21.66 -6.77
C ASP A 25 1.44 22.15 -6.03
N LEU A 26 1.58 22.70 -4.82
CA LEU A 26 0.47 23.31 -4.06
C LEU A 26 0.21 24.77 -4.45
N HIS A 27 0.99 25.34 -5.37
CA HIS A 27 0.84 26.72 -5.86
C HIS A 27 0.74 27.77 -4.74
N GLY A 28 1.47 27.58 -3.63
CA GLY A 28 1.49 28.51 -2.49
C GLY A 28 0.21 28.53 -1.66
N ARG A 29 -0.73 27.60 -1.86
CA ARG A 29 -2.02 27.56 -1.16
C ARG A 29 -2.20 26.30 -0.34
N ALA A 30 -2.99 26.40 0.72
CA ALA A 30 -3.47 25.24 1.43
C ALA A 30 -4.44 24.45 0.55
N VAL A 31 -4.25 23.14 0.44
CA VAL A 31 -5.14 22.24 -0.30
C VAL A 31 -5.73 21.22 0.65
N HIS A 32 -7.05 21.06 0.56
CA HIS A 32 -7.80 20.05 1.30
C HIS A 32 -7.96 18.82 0.43
N ALA A 33 -7.60 17.66 0.96
CA ALA A 33 -7.67 16.41 0.23
C ALA A 33 -7.89 15.24 1.20
N HIS A 34 -8.08 14.04 0.66
CA HIS A 34 -8.13 12.82 1.45
C HIS A 34 -7.07 11.84 0.99
N ILE A 35 -6.66 10.98 1.92
CA ILE A 35 -5.73 9.89 1.62
C ILE A 35 -6.48 8.82 0.82
N VAL A 36 -6.00 8.50 -0.36
CA VAL A 36 -6.58 7.48 -1.25
C VAL A 36 -5.93 6.13 -1.03
N ASN A 37 -4.61 6.12 -0.83
CA ASN A 37 -3.84 4.92 -0.60
C ASN A 37 -2.58 5.24 0.23
N VAL A 38 -2.09 4.24 0.96
CA VAL A 38 -0.81 4.29 1.67
C VAL A 38 0.05 3.13 1.15
N SER A 39 1.26 3.45 0.70
CA SER A 39 2.22 2.47 0.22
C SER A 39 3.58 2.70 0.87
N PHE A 40 4.55 1.82 0.58
CA PHE A 40 5.92 1.94 1.06
C PHE A 40 6.89 1.97 -0.11
N GLN A 41 8.00 2.68 0.06
CA GLN A 41 9.10 2.72 -0.91
C GLN A 41 10.45 2.67 -0.18
N GLY A 42 11.42 1.99 -0.79
CA GLY A 42 12.78 1.85 -0.27
C GLY A 42 13.16 0.38 -0.13
N VAL A 43 14.45 0.08 -0.23
CA VAL A 43 14.99 -1.29 -0.07
C VAL A 43 15.61 -1.46 1.31
N GLU A 44 16.36 -0.46 1.77
CA GLU A 44 17.02 -0.49 3.08
C GLU A 44 16.16 0.16 4.18
N GLU A 45 15.55 1.31 3.89
CA GLU A 45 14.65 2.01 4.80
C GLU A 45 13.28 2.24 4.13
N LEU A 46 12.24 1.61 4.68
CA LEU A 46 10.88 1.76 4.17
C LEU A 46 10.31 3.13 4.55
N GLN A 47 10.16 3.98 3.53
CA GLN A 47 9.49 5.27 3.62
C GLN A 47 8.00 5.11 3.32
N VAL A 48 7.16 5.80 4.11
CA VAL A 48 5.71 5.82 3.89
C VAL A 48 5.39 6.79 2.77
N VAL A 49 4.55 6.34 1.83
CA VAL A 49 4.15 7.09 0.65
C VAL A 49 2.63 7.24 0.65
N LEU A 50 2.15 8.48 0.63
CA LEU A 50 0.73 8.80 0.56
C LEU A 50 0.31 9.13 -0.86
N HIS A 51 -0.77 8.49 -1.30
CA HIS A 51 -1.49 8.87 -2.50
C HIS A 51 -2.66 9.71 -2.07
N VAL A 52 -2.71 10.96 -2.53
CA VAL A 52 -3.65 11.95 -2.04
C VAL A 52 -4.59 12.37 -3.18
N SER A 53 -5.88 12.50 -2.89
CA SER A 53 -6.89 12.85 -3.89
C SER A 53 -6.59 14.20 -4.55
N GLY A 54 -6.75 14.28 -5.87
CA GLY A 54 -6.52 15.52 -6.62
C GLY A 54 -5.06 15.73 -7.05
N PHE A 55 -4.15 14.85 -6.64
CA PHE A 55 -2.75 14.86 -7.07
C PHE A 55 -2.38 13.55 -7.74
N LEU A 56 -1.68 13.63 -8.87
CA LEU A 56 -1.12 12.46 -9.55
C LEU A 56 0.20 12.00 -8.92
N LYS A 57 0.94 12.93 -8.30
CA LYS A 57 2.23 12.64 -7.67
C LYS A 57 2.00 12.18 -6.23
N PRO A 58 2.59 11.05 -5.80
CA PRO A 58 2.55 10.65 -4.41
C PRO A 58 3.43 11.54 -3.52
N LEU A 59 3.02 11.69 -2.25
CA LEU A 59 3.77 12.40 -1.22
C LEU A 59 4.57 11.38 -0.39
N VAL A 60 5.89 11.52 -0.36
CA VAL A 60 6.73 10.69 0.51
C VAL A 60 6.93 11.39 1.84
N LEU A 61 6.61 10.70 2.92
CA LEU A 61 6.61 11.27 4.26
C LEU A 61 8.02 11.30 4.84
N THR A 62 8.40 12.47 5.35
CA THR A 62 9.55 12.60 6.24
C THR A 62 9.23 11.99 7.61
N PRO A 63 10.25 11.65 8.43
CA PRO A 63 10.03 11.15 9.78
C PRO A 63 9.16 12.08 10.65
N ALA A 64 9.35 13.39 10.50
CA ALA A 64 8.56 14.40 11.22
C ALA A 64 7.09 14.42 10.75
N GLN A 65 6.83 14.38 9.45
CA GLN A 65 5.47 14.32 8.89
C GLN A 65 4.76 13.02 9.28
N ARG A 66 5.47 11.89 9.27
CA ARG A 66 4.93 10.60 9.73
C ARG A 66 4.51 10.66 11.19
N GLN A 67 5.34 11.26 12.05
CA GLN A 67 5.01 11.43 13.46
C GLN A 67 3.81 12.35 13.66
N ALA A 68 3.72 13.45 12.91
CA ALA A 68 2.56 14.33 12.94
C ALA A 68 1.28 13.59 12.52
N LEU A 69 1.31 12.81 11.44
CA LEU A 69 0.16 12.00 11.01
C LEU A 69 -0.26 10.94 12.03
N LEU A 70 0.70 10.26 12.66
CA LEU A 70 0.41 9.31 13.74
C LEU A 70 -0.32 9.98 14.91
N GLN A 71 0.06 11.21 15.25
CA GLN A 71 -0.61 11.99 16.30
C GLN A 71 -2.01 12.44 15.85
N LEU A 72 -2.16 12.90 14.60
CA LEU A 72 -3.43 13.38 14.06
C LEU A 72 -4.49 12.27 13.95
N MET A 73 -4.08 11.09 13.50
CA MET A 73 -5.02 10.00 13.19
C MET A 73 -5.34 9.11 14.41
N HIS A 74 -4.72 9.35 15.57
CA HIS A 74 -4.89 8.57 16.81
C HIS A 74 -4.75 7.04 16.64
N GLY A 75 -4.10 6.58 15.56
CA GLY A 75 -4.05 5.18 15.16
C GLY A 75 -2.72 4.83 14.51
N ARG A 76 -2.14 3.69 14.92
CA ARG A 76 -0.88 3.16 14.36
C ARG A 76 -1.08 2.32 13.10
N VAL A 77 -2.33 2.02 12.76
CA VAL A 77 -2.71 1.16 11.63
C VAL A 77 -2.88 2.05 10.40
N LEU A 78 -2.00 1.90 9.42
CA LEU A 78 -1.94 2.77 8.25
C LEU A 78 -3.18 2.65 7.35
N GLU A 79 -3.83 1.48 7.36
CA GLU A 79 -5.07 1.22 6.63
C GLU A 79 -6.19 2.15 7.12
N GLN A 80 -6.17 2.56 8.39
CA GLN A 80 -7.16 3.49 8.96
C GLN A 80 -6.95 4.93 8.49
N TRP A 81 -5.79 5.24 7.91
CA TRP A 81 -5.50 6.57 7.36
C TRP A 81 -6.19 6.76 6.01
N ILE A 82 -6.56 5.69 5.32
CA ILE A 82 -7.28 5.76 4.05
C ILE A 82 -8.64 6.43 4.27
N ALA A 83 -9.01 7.30 3.33
CA ALA A 83 -10.17 8.20 3.35
C ALA A 83 -10.15 9.31 4.41
N GLN A 84 -9.09 9.42 5.22
CA GLN A 84 -9.00 10.49 6.20
C GLN A 84 -8.75 11.85 5.54
N PRO A 85 -9.49 12.90 5.95
CA PRO A 85 -9.30 14.25 5.44
C PRO A 85 -8.04 14.89 6.03
N ILE A 86 -7.22 15.49 5.17
CA ILE A 86 -5.99 16.18 5.54
C ILE A 86 -5.90 17.55 4.84
N SER A 87 -5.23 18.49 5.47
CA SER A 87 -4.80 19.76 4.86
C SER A 87 -3.32 19.68 4.54
N LEU A 88 -2.97 19.89 3.28
CA LEU A 88 -1.59 20.06 2.82
C LEU A 88 -1.30 21.55 2.70
N ARG A 89 -0.21 22.03 3.30
CA ARG A 89 0.19 23.44 3.25
C ARG A 89 1.65 23.57 2.86
N PRO A 90 2.02 24.42 1.89
CA PRO A 90 3.42 24.70 1.64
C PRO A 90 3.99 25.47 2.84
N ARG A 91 5.12 25.01 3.37
CA ARG A 91 5.82 25.62 4.50
C ARG A 91 7.32 25.66 4.19
N ARG A 92 7.99 26.75 4.57
CA ARG A 92 9.44 26.86 4.45
C ARG A 92 10.08 26.62 5.81
N VAL A 93 10.96 25.64 5.89
CA VAL A 93 11.71 25.28 7.11
C VAL A 93 13.19 25.33 6.75
N ASP A 94 13.95 26.17 7.43
CA ASP A 94 15.40 26.36 7.20
C ASP A 94 15.76 26.65 5.73
N GLY A 95 14.92 27.44 5.06
CA GLY A 95 15.10 27.81 3.66
C GLY A 95 14.67 26.74 2.65
N VAL A 96 14.29 25.54 3.10
CA VAL A 96 13.80 24.43 2.27
C VAL A 96 12.27 24.44 2.23
N ASP A 97 11.70 24.36 1.03
CA ASP A 97 10.25 24.27 0.85
C ASP A 97 9.78 22.83 1.12
N THR A 98 8.83 22.70 2.03
CA THR A 98 8.29 21.42 2.52
C THR A 98 6.76 21.47 2.53
N ILE A 99 6.13 20.31 2.59
CA ILE A 99 4.67 20.20 2.76
C ILE A 99 4.38 19.94 4.23
N GLU A 100 3.67 20.84 4.88
CA GLU A 100 3.10 20.59 6.20
C GLU A 100 1.76 19.84 6.06
N ILE A 101 1.55 18.85 6.92
CA ILE A 101 0.32 18.06 6.98
C ILE A 101 -0.39 18.41 8.28
N ALA A 102 -1.63 18.88 8.18
CA ALA A 102 -2.46 19.23 9.33
C ALA A 102 -3.82 18.53 9.25
N ALA A 103 -4.48 18.34 10.40
CA ALA A 103 -5.88 17.95 10.43
C ALA A 103 -6.73 19.01 9.72
N MET A 104 -7.77 18.55 9.03
CA MET A 104 -8.85 19.44 8.63
C MET A 104 -9.64 19.86 9.87
N ASP A 105 -9.87 21.16 10.00
CA ASP A 105 -10.68 21.73 11.07
C ASP A 105 -12.11 21.18 10.94
N SER A 106 -12.43 20.19 11.76
CA SER A 106 -13.58 19.29 11.61
C SER A 106 -14.93 20.00 11.73
N GLY A 107 -14.94 21.20 12.32
CA GLY A 107 -16.16 21.99 12.56
C GLY A 107 -16.85 22.56 11.32
N LYS A 108 -16.15 22.77 10.18
CA LYS A 108 -16.73 23.41 8.99
C LYS A 108 -17.00 22.46 7.83
N ILE A 109 -16.56 21.21 7.92
CA ILE A 109 -16.35 20.40 6.71
C ILE A 109 -17.16 19.10 6.64
N ALA A 110 -17.64 18.59 7.79
CA ALA A 110 -18.55 17.44 7.79
C ALA A 110 -19.80 17.69 6.91
N LEU A 111 -20.28 18.94 6.82
CA LEU A 111 -21.47 19.31 6.06
C LEU A 111 -21.24 19.39 4.54
N ALA A 112 -20.03 19.73 4.08
CA ALA A 112 -19.72 19.88 2.66
C ALA A 112 -19.39 18.53 1.98
N PHE A 113 -18.82 17.58 2.73
CA PHE A 113 -18.32 16.32 2.17
C PHE A 113 -19.35 15.18 2.21
N PHE A 114 -20.29 15.18 3.16
CA PHE A 114 -21.38 14.19 3.19
C PHE A 114 -22.31 14.28 1.98
N LYS A 115 -22.38 15.44 1.30
CA LYS A 115 -23.22 15.62 0.11
C LYS A 115 -22.59 15.04 -1.18
N GLY A 116 -21.29 14.74 -1.19
CA GLY A 116 -20.57 14.24 -2.36
C GLY A 116 -20.03 12.81 -2.25
N SER A 117 -19.92 12.24 -1.04
CA SER A 117 -19.25 10.94 -0.81
C SER A 117 -20.18 9.75 -0.61
N ALA A 118 -21.49 9.97 -0.50
CA ALA A 118 -22.47 8.87 -0.34
C ALA A 118 -22.51 7.93 -1.57
N GLN A 119 -22.13 8.42 -2.75
CA GLN A 119 -22.19 7.63 -3.99
C GLN A 119 -20.91 6.81 -4.25
N THR A 120 -19.74 7.30 -3.83
CA THR A 120 -18.44 6.63 -4.08
C THR A 120 -18.09 5.56 -3.05
N SER A 121 -18.73 5.62 -1.86
CA SER A 121 -18.50 4.66 -0.77
C SER A 121 -19.13 3.30 -1.07
N MET A 122 -20.30 3.27 -1.72
CA MET A 122 -20.94 2.02 -2.15
C MET A 122 -20.19 1.32 -3.28
N GLN A 123 -19.60 2.06 -4.23
CA GLN A 123 -18.79 1.44 -5.30
C GLN A 123 -17.49 0.82 -4.78
N ARG A 124 -16.86 1.40 -3.75
CA ARG A 124 -15.71 0.77 -3.09
C ARG A 124 -16.10 -0.46 -2.27
N VAL A 125 -17.26 -0.47 -1.60
CA VAL A 125 -17.77 -1.68 -0.92
C VAL A 125 -18.17 -2.75 -1.94
N TYR A 126 -18.80 -2.37 -3.05
CA TYR A 126 -19.13 -3.29 -4.15
C TYR A 126 -17.86 -3.89 -4.78
N ASN A 127 -16.82 -3.07 -5.01
CA ASN A 127 -15.52 -3.55 -5.49
C ASN A 127 -14.75 -4.32 -4.40
N MET A 128 -14.90 -4.03 -3.11
CA MET A 128 -14.33 -4.83 -2.01
C MET A 128 -15.04 -6.17 -1.81
N LEU A 129 -16.34 -6.25 -2.08
CA LEU A 129 -17.09 -7.51 -2.07
C LEU A 129 -16.79 -8.33 -3.33
N ALA A 130 -16.61 -7.67 -4.49
CA ALA A 130 -16.19 -8.33 -5.72
C ALA A 130 -14.71 -8.79 -5.70
N ASN A 131 -13.81 -8.09 -4.98
CA ASN A 131 -12.40 -8.49 -4.80
C ASN A 131 -12.12 -9.27 -3.50
N ARG A 132 -13.11 -9.55 -2.65
CA ARG A 132 -12.90 -10.42 -1.47
C ARG A 132 -12.74 -11.90 -1.82
N SER A 133 -12.77 -12.27 -3.10
CA SER A 133 -12.42 -13.59 -3.61
C SER A 133 -10.95 -13.75 -4.00
N THR A 134 -10.10 -12.71 -3.89
CA THR A 134 -8.69 -12.79 -4.36
C THR A 134 -7.63 -12.35 -3.34
N ALA A 135 -8.00 -12.01 -2.10
CA ALA A 135 -7.06 -11.60 -1.05
C ALA A 135 -6.67 -12.73 -0.05
N SER A 136 -6.70 -14.00 -0.48
CA SER A 136 -6.09 -15.14 0.25
C SER A 136 -5.17 -15.99 -0.63
N ALA A 137 -4.71 -15.46 -1.76
CA ALA A 137 -4.00 -16.26 -2.77
C ALA A 137 -2.49 -16.43 -2.53
N THR A 138 -1.86 -15.70 -1.59
CA THR A 138 -0.39 -15.77 -1.42
C THR A 138 0.11 -16.51 -0.19
N MET A 139 -0.74 -16.84 0.79
CA MET A 139 -0.35 -17.70 1.94
C MET A 139 -0.74 -19.17 1.79
N ASN A 140 -1.40 -19.56 0.70
CA ASN A 140 -1.84 -20.95 0.47
C ASN A 140 -1.06 -21.71 -0.61
N SER A 141 -0.03 -21.13 -1.23
CA SER A 141 0.77 -21.85 -2.24
C SER A 141 1.43 -23.11 -1.66
N TYR A 142 1.98 -23.03 -0.44
CA TYR A 142 2.55 -24.18 0.26
C TYR A 142 1.50 -25.18 0.74
N ALA A 143 0.34 -24.71 1.22
CA ALA A 143 -0.76 -25.58 1.66
C ALA A 143 -1.36 -26.38 0.49
N VAL A 144 -1.54 -25.72 -0.66
CA VAL A 144 -1.99 -26.37 -1.90
C VAL A 144 -0.94 -27.35 -2.41
N GLY A 145 0.35 -26.97 -2.38
CA GLY A 145 1.44 -27.88 -2.73
C GLY A 145 1.49 -29.14 -1.84
N LEU A 146 1.34 -28.98 -0.52
CA LEU A 146 1.29 -30.10 0.43
C LEU A 146 0.07 -30.99 0.21
N LEU A 147 -1.09 -30.41 -0.09
CA LEU A 147 -2.30 -31.18 -0.37
C LEU A 147 -2.16 -32.01 -1.64
N ILE A 148 -1.58 -31.44 -2.70
CA ILE A 148 -1.29 -32.16 -3.95
C ILE A 148 -0.31 -33.32 -3.68
N LEU A 149 0.77 -33.08 -2.94
CA LEU A 149 1.73 -34.12 -2.57
C LEU A 149 1.08 -35.24 -1.75
N LEU A 150 0.20 -34.89 -0.81
CA LEU A 150 -0.53 -35.86 -0.01
C LEU A 150 -1.43 -36.74 -0.87
N VAL A 151 -2.21 -36.14 -1.77
CA VAL A 151 -3.10 -36.87 -2.68
C VAL A 151 -2.30 -37.80 -3.60
N LEU A 152 -1.19 -37.32 -4.18
CA LEU A 152 -0.33 -38.15 -5.03
C LEU A 152 0.28 -39.33 -4.27
N SER A 153 0.77 -39.09 -3.05
CA SER A 153 1.32 -40.14 -2.20
C SER A 153 0.29 -41.23 -1.89
N LEU A 154 -0.95 -40.82 -1.61
CA LEU A 154 -2.06 -41.73 -1.30
C LEU A 154 -2.46 -42.56 -2.53
N LEU A 155 -2.54 -41.94 -3.71
CA LEU A 155 -2.80 -42.65 -4.97
C LEU A 155 -1.69 -43.65 -5.31
N PHE A 156 -0.43 -43.26 -5.14
CA PHE A 156 0.71 -44.15 -5.39
C PHE A 156 0.74 -45.32 -4.42
N GLY A 157 0.50 -45.06 -3.13
CA GLY A 157 0.40 -46.11 -2.12
C GLY A 157 -0.72 -47.12 -2.42
N LEU A 158 -1.87 -46.63 -2.89
CA LEU A 158 -3.02 -47.48 -3.23
C LEU A 158 -2.75 -48.31 -4.49
N ALA A 159 -2.17 -47.71 -5.53
CA ALA A 159 -1.74 -48.44 -6.72
C ALA A 159 -0.69 -49.52 -6.38
N TYR A 160 0.29 -49.17 -5.56
CA TYR A 160 1.33 -50.10 -5.09
C TYR A 160 0.74 -51.27 -4.29
N LEU A 161 -0.25 -51.03 -3.44
CA LEU A 161 -0.97 -52.08 -2.71
C LEU A 161 -1.78 -53.01 -3.62
N ILE A 162 -2.29 -52.51 -4.74
CA ILE A 162 -2.99 -53.33 -5.74
C ILE A 162 -2.00 -54.24 -6.48
N ASP A 163 -0.83 -53.71 -6.84
CA ASP A 163 0.21 -54.46 -7.54
C ASP A 163 0.93 -55.49 -6.65
N ASN A 164 0.90 -55.30 -5.33
CA ASN A 164 1.60 -56.13 -4.34
C ASN A 164 0.62 -56.71 -3.29
N PRO A 165 -0.26 -57.66 -3.67
CA PRO A 165 -1.32 -58.17 -2.80
C PRO A 165 -0.82 -58.95 -1.57
N GLU A 166 0.42 -59.43 -1.58
CA GLU A 166 1.08 -60.05 -0.42
C GLU A 166 1.28 -59.08 0.74
N LEU A 167 1.44 -57.77 0.46
CA LEU A 167 1.50 -56.74 1.50
C LEU A 167 0.15 -56.55 2.19
N TRP A 168 -0.95 -56.73 1.44
CA TRP A 168 -2.30 -56.71 1.99
C TRP A 168 -2.52 -57.86 2.99
N ARG A 169 -1.98 -59.05 2.69
CA ARG A 169 -2.06 -60.22 3.58
C ARG A 169 -1.24 -60.02 4.85
N ALA A 170 -0.01 -59.52 4.69
CA ALA A 170 0.85 -59.17 5.82
C ALA A 170 0.23 -58.10 6.73
N PHE A 171 -0.44 -57.09 6.15
CA PHE A 171 -1.15 -56.05 6.92
C PHE A 171 -2.40 -56.59 7.64
N LEU A 172 -3.11 -57.54 7.05
CA LEU A 172 -4.29 -58.19 7.65
C LEU A 172 -3.94 -59.32 8.63
N GLY A 173 -2.66 -59.65 8.79
CA GLY A 173 -2.22 -60.74 9.67
C GLY A 173 -2.68 -62.12 9.22
N GLN A 174 -2.88 -62.31 7.90
CA GLN A 174 -3.21 -63.59 7.27
C GLN A 174 -1.99 -64.15 6.54
#